data_AF-A0A1E7YPQ4-F1
#
_entry.id   AF-A0A1E7YPQ4-F1
#
_cell.length_a   1.000
_cell.length_b   1.000
_cell.length_c   1.000
_cell.angle_alpha   90.00
_cell.angle_beta   90.00
_cell.angle_gamma   90.00
#
_symmetry.space_group_name_H-M   'P 1'
#
loop_
_entity.id
_entity.type
_entity.pdbx_description
1 polymer ?
#
loop_
_entity_poly.entity_id
_entity_poly.type
_entity_poly.pdbx_seq_one_letter_code
_entity_poly.pdbx_strand_id
1 'polypeptide(L)'
;MRFQYPLYGTEVLVEAEPEGEGRLLVRMQIPGRMAPVRIGYVTGAKRVWVAESGDSLSIHRTKSAKAACYLLASWARRQPNIAPYFSGREN
;
A
#
# COMPACT_ATOMS: atom_id res chain seq x y z
N MET A 1 -1.12 12.15 -0.79
CA MET A 1 -0.67 11.70 -2.14
C MET A 1 -1.59 10.60 -2.61
N ARG A 2 -1.94 10.54 -3.89
CA ARG A 2 -2.83 9.51 -4.43
C ARG A 2 -2.21 8.93 -5.69
N PHE A 3 -2.25 7.61 -5.79
CA PHE A 3 -1.64 6.87 -6.89
C PHE A 3 -2.55 5.74 -7.33
N GLN A 4 -2.66 5.52 -8.63
CA GLN A 4 -3.37 4.38 -9.20
C GLN A 4 -2.36 3.41 -9.79
N TYR A 5 -2.53 2.13 -9.49
CA TYR A 5 -1.64 1.08 -9.98
C TYR A 5 -2.43 -0.16 -10.40
N PRO A 6 -2.05 -0.81 -11.51
CA PRO A 6 -2.49 -2.18 -11.77
C PRO A 6 -1.75 -3.13 -10.83
N LEU A 7 -2.49 -3.89 -10.03
CA LEU A 7 -1.99 -5.01 -9.23
C LEU A 7 -2.67 -6.28 -9.68
N TYR A 8 -1.91 -7.17 -10.33
CA TYR A 8 -2.38 -8.50 -10.76
C TYR A 8 -3.70 -8.47 -11.55
N GLY A 9 -3.84 -7.51 -12.48
CA GLY A 9 -5.04 -7.36 -13.29
C GLY A 9 -6.19 -6.58 -12.62
N THR A 10 -6.00 -6.12 -11.38
CA THR A 10 -6.95 -5.24 -10.68
C THR A 10 -6.38 -3.83 -10.56
N GLU A 11 -7.12 -2.83 -11.02
CA GLU A 11 -6.75 -1.44 -10.78
C GLU A 11 -7.08 -1.05 -9.34
N VAL A 12 -6.05 -0.74 -8.55
CA VAL A 12 -6.23 -0.28 -7.18
C VAL A 12 -5.83 1.17 -7.07
N LEU A 13 -6.47 1.84 -6.11
CA LEU A 13 -6.11 3.19 -5.74
C LEU A 13 -5.41 3.16 -4.39
N VAL A 14 -4.25 3.80 -4.30
CA VAL A 14 -3.43 3.89 -3.10
C VAL A 14 -3.29 5.34 -2.70
N GLU A 15 -3.68 5.65 -1.47
CA GLU A 15 -3.70 6.99 -0.91
C GLU A 15 -2.78 7.04 0.31
N ALA A 16 -1.83 7.98 0.31
CA ALA A 16 -0.95 8.27 1.43
C ALA A 16 -1.38 9.60 2.07
N GLU A 17 -1.98 9.54 3.24
CA GLU A 17 -2.49 10.68 4.01
C GLU A 17 -1.53 10.97 5.18
N PRO A 18 -1.24 12.24 5.51
CA PRO A 18 -0.41 12.53 6.68
C PRO A 18 -1.07 12.03 7.96
N GLU A 19 -0.31 11.28 8.76
CA GLU A 19 -0.73 10.78 10.07
C GLU A 19 0.37 11.12 11.10
N GLY A 20 0.19 12.21 11.83
CA GLY A 20 1.19 12.72 12.79
C GLY A 20 2.40 13.37 12.13
N GLU A 21 3.50 13.50 12.89
CA GLU A 21 4.73 14.13 12.41
C GLU A 21 5.60 13.16 11.60
N GLY A 22 5.80 13.46 10.32
CA GLY A 22 6.76 12.77 9.45
C GLY A 22 6.33 11.38 8.94
N ARG A 23 5.08 10.97 9.19
CA ARG A 23 4.52 9.72 8.69
C ARG A 23 3.29 9.97 7.83
N LEU A 24 3.13 9.13 6.80
CA LEU A 24 1.93 9.09 5.99
C LEU A 24 1.27 7.72 6.16
N LEU A 25 0.03 7.67 6.63
CA LEU A 25 -0.80 6.49 6.57
C LEU A 25 -1.10 6.15 5.10
N VAL A 26 -0.84 4.91 4.70
CA VAL A 26 -1.17 4.42 3.37
C VAL A 26 -2.40 3.53 3.41
N ARG A 27 -3.36 3.88 2.56
CA ARG A 27 -4.64 3.19 2.39
C ARG A 27 -4.77 2.72 0.96
N MET A 28 -5.41 1.58 0.78
CA MET A 28 -5.68 0.98 -0.52
C MET A 28 -7.18 0.81 -0.70
N GLN A 29 -7.73 1.45 -1.73
CA GLN A 29 -9.08 1.22 -2.21
C GLN A 29 -9.03 0.15 -3.30
N ILE A 30 -9.79 -0.92 -3.10
CA ILE A 30 -9.86 -2.08 -3.97
C ILE A 30 -11.24 -2.09 -4.64
N PRO A 31 -11.34 -2.31 -5.96
CA PRO A 31 -12.62 -2.52 -6.62
C PRO A 31 -13.43 -3.64 -5.96
N GLY A 32 -14.72 -3.42 -5.74
CA GLY A 32 -15.59 -4.40 -5.05
C GLY A 32 -15.54 -4.36 -3.52
N ARG A 33 -14.72 -3.49 -2.93
CA ARG A 33 -14.71 -3.24 -1.48
C ARG A 33 -15.27 -1.85 -1.18
N MET A 34 -16.20 -1.76 -0.22
CA MET A 34 -16.83 -0.47 0.13
C MET A 34 -15.90 0.49 0.88
N ALA A 35 -14.96 -0.02 1.68
CA ALA A 35 -14.08 0.80 2.51
C ALA A 35 -12.60 0.63 2.14
N PRO A 36 -11.81 1.72 2.14
CA PRO A 36 -10.36 1.66 1.93
C PRO A 36 -9.68 0.94 3.09
N VAL A 37 -8.69 0.12 2.76
CA VAL A 37 -7.97 -0.73 3.71
C VAL A 37 -6.68 -0.04 4.10
N ARG A 38 -6.36 0.00 5.40
CA ARG A 38 -5.05 0.44 5.86
C ARG A 38 -4.03 -0.64 5.48
N ILE A 39 -3.03 -0.26 4.70
CA ILE A 39 -2.01 -1.20 4.20
C ILE A 39 -0.63 -0.97 4.82
N GLY A 40 -0.45 0.15 5.54
CA GLY A 40 0.77 0.43 6.28
C GLY A 40 1.05 1.92 6.40
N TYR A 41 2.30 2.24 6.71
CA TYR A 41 2.80 3.60 6.81
C TYR A 41 3.96 3.82 5.85
N VAL A 42 4.08 5.03 5.34
CA VAL A 42 5.32 5.49 4.71
C VAL A 42 5.92 6.65 5.48
N THR A 43 7.20 6.53 5.80
CA THR A 43 7.98 7.62 6.39
C THR A 43 9.09 8.00 5.43
N GLY A 44 9.37 9.29 5.30
CA GLY A 44 10.27 9.78 4.27
C GLY A 44 11.08 10.98 4.74
N ALA A 45 12.40 10.78 4.88
CA ALA A 45 13.37 11.87 4.92
C ALA A 45 14.03 11.99 3.55
N LYS A 46 14.46 13.20 3.14
CA LYS A 46 15.02 13.47 1.80
C LYS A 46 15.97 12.33 1.35
N ARG A 47 15.53 11.53 0.36
CA ARG A 47 16.19 10.39 -0.34
C ARG A 47 15.86 8.96 0.09
N VAL A 48 15.15 8.74 1.20
CA VAL A 48 14.78 7.38 1.64
C VAL A 48 13.34 7.36 2.11
N TRP A 49 12.53 6.48 1.51
CA TRP A 49 11.18 6.16 1.96
C TRP A 49 11.16 4.79 2.61
N VAL A 50 10.48 4.66 3.73
CA VAL A 50 10.33 3.41 4.48
C VAL A 50 8.87 3.00 4.43
N ALA A 51 8.60 1.77 4.02
CA ALA A 51 7.29 1.14 4.12
C ALA A 51 7.22 0.31 5.42
N GLU A 52 6.20 0.54 6.25
CA GLU A 52 5.95 -0.21 7.49
C GLU A 52 4.62 -0.96 7.38
N SER A 53 4.63 -2.24 7.76
CA SER A 53 3.48 -3.13 7.68
C SER A 53 3.02 -3.53 9.08
N GLY A 54 1.71 -3.55 9.34
CA GLY A 54 1.14 -3.52 10.70
C GLY A 54 1.50 -4.67 11.66
N ASP A 55 1.97 -5.82 11.17
CA ASP A 55 2.26 -7.00 12.01
C ASP A 55 3.74 -7.42 11.98
N SER A 56 4.44 -7.08 10.89
CA SER A 56 5.87 -7.34 10.72
C SER A 56 6.54 -6.02 10.39
N LEU A 57 7.49 -5.58 11.23
CA LEU A 57 8.38 -4.43 11.04
C LEU A 57 9.34 -4.63 9.83
N SER A 58 8.82 -5.06 8.69
CA SER A 58 9.55 -5.17 7.43
C SER A 58 9.73 -3.77 6.84
N ILE A 59 10.77 -3.09 7.31
CA ILE A 59 11.18 -1.78 6.81
C ILE A 59 11.85 -1.94 5.45
N HIS A 60 11.15 -1.54 4.39
CA HIS A 60 11.71 -1.51 3.04
C HIS A 60 12.11 -0.09 2.65
N ARG A 61 13.41 0.12 2.43
CA ARG A 61 13.95 1.40 1.93
C ARG A 61 13.71 1.50 0.43
N THR A 62 13.07 2.58 -0.01
CA THR A 62 12.86 2.89 -1.43
C THR A 62 13.33 4.29 -1.78
N LYS A 63 13.61 4.49 -3.07
CA LYS A 63 14.09 5.77 -3.63
C LYS A 63 12.96 6.79 -3.85
N SER A 64 11.69 6.40 -3.72
CA SER A 64 10.54 7.28 -3.98
C SER A 64 9.27 6.86 -3.21
N ALA A 65 8.43 7.84 -2.88
CA ALA A 65 7.13 7.60 -2.25
C ALA A 65 6.26 6.62 -3.05
N LYS A 66 6.29 6.76 -4.38
CA LYS A 66 5.58 5.90 -5.33
C LYS A 66 6.00 4.43 -5.18
N ALA A 67 7.31 4.17 -5.11
CA ALA A 67 7.84 2.82 -4.91
C ALA A 67 7.49 2.25 -3.52
N ALA A 68 7.54 3.07 -2.46
CA ALA A 68 7.10 2.64 -1.13
C ALA A 68 5.62 2.27 -1.09
N CYS A 69 4.75 3.09 -1.69
CA CYS A 69 3.32 2.81 -1.79
C CYS A 69 3.03 1.54 -2.59
N TYR A 70 3.74 1.31 -3.69
CA TYR A 70 3.60 0.09 -4.49
C TYR A 70 4.01 -1.17 -3.71
N LEU A 71 5.11 -1.12 -2.96
CA LEU A 71 5.54 -2.23 -2.10
C LEU A 71 4.48 -2.57 -1.04
N LEU A 72 3.93 -1.56 -0.36
CA LEU A 72 2.87 -1.76 0.63
C LEU A 72 1.64 -2.41 0.01
N ALA A 73 1.21 -1.93 -1.16
CA ALA A 73 0.05 -2.48 -1.84
C ALA A 73 0.28 -3.93 -2.33
N SER A 74 1.47 -4.23 -2.85
CA SER A 74 1.88 -5.58 -3.27
C SER A 74 1.96 -6.57 -2.10
N TRP A 75 2.44 -6.10 -0.93
CA TRP A 75 2.44 -6.89 0.30
C TRP A 75 1.04 -7.09 0.85
N ALA A 76 0.24 -6.02 0.91
CA ALA A 76 -1.12 -6.04 1.45
C ALA A 76 -2.03 -7.04 0.73
N ARG A 77 -1.84 -7.23 -0.58
CA ARG A 77 -2.51 -8.29 -1.36
C ARG A 77 -2.41 -9.68 -0.72
N ARG A 78 -1.29 -9.99 -0.05
CA ARG A 78 -1.05 -11.30 0.57
C ARG A 78 -1.77 -11.46 1.91
N GLN A 79 -2.34 -10.39 2.46
CA GLN A 79 -3.06 -10.47 3.72
C GLN A 79 -4.40 -11.20 3.52
N PRO A 80 -4.82 -12.06 4.47
CA PRO A 80 -6.02 -12.89 4.34
C PRO A 80 -7.32 -12.08 4.17
N ASN A 81 -7.39 -10.86 4.72
CA ASN A 81 -8.52 -9.93 4.59
C ASN A 81 -8.53 -9.12 3.29
N ILE A 82 -7.52 -9.28 2.42
CA ILE A 82 -7.34 -8.55 1.17
C ILE A 82 -7.22 -9.52 -0.03
N ALA A 83 -6.56 -10.66 0.17
CA ALA A 83 -6.33 -11.68 -0.86
C ALA A 83 -7.57 -12.05 -1.70
N PRO A 84 -8.79 -12.21 -1.13
CA PRO A 84 -9.98 -12.58 -1.91
C PRO A 84 -10.31 -11.61 -3.06
N TYR A 85 -9.92 -10.34 -2.94
CA TYR A 85 -10.17 -9.32 -3.97
C TYR A 85 -9.18 -9.37 -5.14
N PHE A 86 -8.12 -10.18 -5.01
CA PHE A 86 -7.06 -10.34 -6.02
C PHE A 86 -6.94 -11.78 -6.51
N SER A 87 -7.79 -12.69 -6.04
CA SER A 87 -7.84 -14.09 -6.48
C SER A 87 -8.51 -14.28 -7.86
N GLY A 88 -8.91 -13.19 -8.52
CA GLY A 88 -9.63 -13.22 -9.79
C GLY A 88 -8.74 -13.07 -11.02
N ARG A 89 -8.00 -14.13 -11.39
CA ARG A 89 -7.70 -14.60 -12.76
C ARG A 89 -6.55 -15.62 -12.76
N GLU A 90 -6.88 -16.86 -12.37
CA GLU A 90 -6.33 -18.01 -13.07
C GLU A 90 -7.37 -18.39 -14.13
N ASN A 91 -7.18 -17.90 -15.35
CA ASN A 91 -7.82 -18.48 -16.53
C ASN A 91 -6.87 -18.36 -17.71
#